data_AF-X0YXC1-F1
#
_entry.id   AF-X0YXC1-F1
#
_cell.length_a   1.000
_cell.length_b   1.000
_cell.length_c   1.000
_cell.angle_alpha   90.00
_cell.angle_beta   90.00
_cell.angle_gamma   90.00
#
_symmetry.space_group_name_H-M   'P 1'
#
loop_
_entity.id
_entity.type
_entity.pdbx_description
1 polymer ?
#
loop_
_entity_poly.entity_id
_entity_poly.type
_entity_poly.pdbx_seq_one_letter_code
_entity_poly.pdbx_strand_id
1 'polypeptide(L)'
;QLVIDKSCSSCGPNGAEGVCTNGISYSCDATHSCDEVTCGGGNYSCTNDGGWEWRIPACGDGCCNGSEDSGSCPADCTPTTCTLSVLEQFSTAPLPTGWAVYDNDGYGNPIPCTGAECWNYATASPPSGGSGGYWIANSDAAGSGTEFDDRLVTDLYQQGECSTVILSYNHDYNYEDGDYGNVDISVDGGPWQTITSYDFDASGYVSTNITSYLGVNSNFSIRFRYIAMDDLWWKIDNFAVTGTGSCGDS
;
A
#
# COMPACT_ATOMS: atom_id res chain seq x y z
N GLN A 1 50.31 -1.13 5.09
CA GLN A 1 49.64 0.12 4.68
C GLN A 1 49.18 -0.09 3.25
N LEU A 2 47.88 -0.25 3.06
CA LEU A 2 47.28 -0.64 1.79
C LEU A 2 47.35 0.55 0.84
N VAL A 3 48.16 0.42 -0.20
CA VAL A 3 48.14 1.32 -1.36
C VAL A 3 47.10 0.75 -2.30
N ILE A 4 46.15 1.58 -2.69
CA ILE A 4 45.17 1.30 -3.75
C ILE A 4 45.96 1.14 -5.05
N ASP A 5 46.37 -0.08 -5.38
CA ASP A 5 46.79 -0.43 -6.72
C ASP A 5 46.53 -1.93 -6.98
N LYS A 6 45.52 -2.18 -7.81
CA LYS A 6 45.38 -3.33 -8.72
C LYS A 6 45.35 -4.74 -8.13
N SER A 7 44.14 -5.21 -7.83
CA SER A 7 43.72 -6.55 -8.29
C SER A 7 42.21 -6.71 -8.57
N CYS A 8 41.44 -5.62 -8.66
CA CYS A 8 40.23 -5.56 -9.51
C CYS A 8 40.49 -4.47 -10.54
N SER A 9 40.48 -4.81 -11.82
CA SER A 9 40.83 -3.87 -12.91
C SER A 9 39.75 -2.81 -13.18
N SER A 10 38.55 -2.94 -12.61
CA SER A 10 37.45 -1.99 -12.82
C SER A 10 36.25 -2.20 -11.89
N CYS A 11 36.40 -2.08 -10.57
CA CYS A 11 35.22 -1.77 -9.75
C CYS A 11 34.90 -0.28 -10.00
N GLY A 12 33.99 -0.02 -10.93
CA GLY A 12 33.66 1.33 -11.42
C GLY A 12 32.70 2.10 -10.51
N PRO A 13 32.46 3.40 -10.80
CA PRO A 13 31.49 4.22 -10.08
C PRO A 13 30.04 3.99 -10.56
N ASN A 14 29.08 4.29 -9.68
CA ASN A 14 27.64 4.49 -9.86
C ASN A 14 26.99 3.74 -11.05
N GLY A 15 26.49 2.52 -10.80
CA GLY A 15 25.99 1.57 -11.81
C GLY A 15 27.01 0.47 -12.14
N ALA A 16 27.78 0.06 -11.14
CA ALA A 16 29.05 -0.64 -11.33
C ALA A 16 28.89 -2.12 -11.76
N GLU A 17 29.29 -2.42 -12.99
CA GLU A 17 29.74 -3.78 -13.34
C GLU A 17 31.11 -4.02 -12.68
N GLY A 18 31.22 -5.04 -11.83
CA GLY A 18 32.46 -5.52 -11.24
C GLY A 18 32.97 -6.76 -11.95
N VAL A 19 34.25 -6.83 -12.31
CA VAL A 19 34.85 -8.01 -12.96
C VAL A 19 35.93 -8.62 -12.07
N CYS A 20 35.73 -9.86 -11.62
CA CYS A 20 36.72 -10.66 -10.90
C CYS A 20 37.95 -10.94 -11.79
N THR A 21 39.09 -11.24 -11.18
CA THR A 21 40.34 -11.62 -11.89
C THR A 21 40.24 -12.91 -12.74
N ASN A 22 39.23 -13.74 -12.50
CA ASN A 22 38.91 -14.92 -13.31
C ASN A 22 38.00 -14.60 -14.51
N GLY A 23 37.61 -13.33 -14.71
CA GLY A 23 36.78 -12.86 -15.82
C GLY A 23 35.26 -12.90 -15.56
N ILE A 24 34.80 -13.33 -14.38
CA ILE A 24 33.37 -13.29 -14.04
C ILE A 24 32.95 -11.85 -13.76
N SER A 25 31.82 -11.42 -14.34
CA SER A 25 31.26 -10.08 -14.18
C SER A 25 29.99 -10.13 -13.32
N TYR A 26 29.80 -9.11 -12.47
CA TYR A 26 28.66 -8.94 -11.58
C TYR A 26 28.10 -7.53 -11.71
N SER A 27 26.77 -7.39 -11.75
CA SER A 27 26.08 -6.10 -11.74
C SER A 27 25.70 -5.72 -10.32
N CYS A 28 26.01 -4.49 -9.92
CA CYS A 28 25.43 -3.88 -8.73
C CYS A 28 24.35 -2.88 -9.14
N ASP A 29 23.10 -3.22 -8.85
CA ASP A 29 21.90 -2.44 -9.16
C ASP A 29 20.76 -2.77 -8.16
N ALA A 30 19.59 -2.17 -8.34
CA ALA A 30 18.43 -2.37 -7.47
C ALA A 30 17.98 -3.83 -7.35
N THR A 31 18.29 -4.70 -8.32
CA THR A 31 17.93 -6.12 -8.29
C THR A 31 18.97 -6.99 -7.59
N HIS A 32 20.17 -6.47 -7.39
CA HIS A 32 21.30 -7.14 -6.74
C HIS A 32 21.76 -6.39 -5.48
N SER A 33 20.86 -5.60 -4.87
CA SER A 33 21.15 -4.83 -3.66
C SER A 33 21.51 -5.77 -2.51
N CYS A 34 22.63 -5.49 -1.84
CA CYS A 34 23.21 -6.31 -0.77
C CYS A 34 23.66 -7.71 -1.18
N ASP A 35 23.73 -8.02 -2.49
CA ASP A 35 24.37 -9.24 -2.96
C ASP A 35 25.84 -9.26 -2.52
N GLU A 36 26.35 -10.44 -2.18
CA GLU A 36 27.76 -10.66 -1.86
C GLU A 36 28.48 -11.39 -2.98
N VAL A 37 29.68 -10.91 -3.32
CA VAL A 37 30.58 -11.58 -4.27
C VAL A 37 31.97 -11.74 -3.67
N THR A 38 32.54 -12.93 -3.84
CA THR A 38 33.94 -13.18 -3.49
C THR A 38 34.80 -13.04 -4.75
N CYS A 39 35.65 -12.01 -4.79
CA CYS A 39 36.62 -11.78 -5.87
C CYS A 39 38.03 -11.69 -5.29
N GLY A 40 38.98 -12.46 -5.86
CA GLY A 40 40.40 -12.36 -5.48
C GLY A 40 40.72 -12.66 -4.01
N GLY A 41 39.83 -13.35 -3.29
CA GLY A 41 39.98 -13.65 -1.87
C GLY A 41 39.41 -12.58 -0.93
N GLY A 42 38.81 -11.50 -1.45
CA GLY A 42 38.01 -10.54 -0.68
C GLY A 42 36.51 -10.74 -0.92
N ASN A 43 35.70 -10.41 0.08
CA ASN A 43 34.24 -10.34 -0.03
C ASN A 43 33.83 -8.90 -0.26
N TYR A 44 32.88 -8.70 -1.18
CA TYR A 44 32.34 -7.40 -1.53
C TYR A 44 30.81 -7.48 -1.52
N SER A 45 30.17 -6.42 -1.09
CA SER A 45 28.71 -6.25 -1.07
C SER A 45 28.29 -5.12 -2.01
N CYS A 46 27.17 -5.31 -2.70
CA CYS A 46 26.57 -4.26 -3.53
C CYS A 46 25.76 -3.30 -2.65
N THR A 47 26.11 -2.01 -2.67
CA THR A 47 25.44 -0.95 -1.89
C THR A 47 25.02 0.22 -2.78
N ASN A 48 24.04 1.00 -2.34
CA ASN A 48 23.58 2.25 -2.96
C ASN A 48 23.81 3.50 -2.08
N ASP A 49 24.65 3.42 -1.04
CA ASP A 49 24.96 4.55 -0.16
C ASP A 49 25.88 5.58 -0.84
N GLY A 50 25.26 6.48 -1.62
CA GLY A 50 25.91 7.45 -2.49
C GLY A 50 25.94 7.03 -3.97
N GLY A 51 25.30 5.91 -4.32
CA GLY A 51 25.27 5.33 -5.65
C GLY A 51 25.61 3.84 -5.69
N TRP A 52 25.19 3.13 -6.74
CA TRP A 52 25.40 1.68 -6.87
C TRP A 52 26.89 1.32 -7.06
N GLU A 53 27.47 0.60 -6.11
CA GLU A 53 28.87 0.16 -6.13
C GLU A 53 29.15 -1.09 -5.28
N TRP A 54 30.28 -1.76 -5.58
CA TRP A 54 30.79 -2.89 -4.79
C TRP A 54 31.79 -2.42 -3.74
N ARG A 55 31.47 -2.55 -2.45
CA ARG A 55 32.34 -2.18 -1.31
C ARG A 55 32.70 -3.39 -0.46
N ILE A 56 33.73 -3.26 0.36
CA ILE A 56 33.99 -4.23 1.44
C ILE A 56 32.90 -4.01 2.51
N PRO A 57 32.23 -5.06 3.01
CA PRO A 57 31.32 -5.01 4.15
C PRO A 57 31.77 -4.04 5.25
N ALA A 58 30.98 -3.01 5.53
CA ALA A 58 31.27 -2.07 6.61
C ALA A 58 30.03 -1.36 7.16
N CYS A 59 29.99 -1.21 8.49
CA CYS A 59 28.91 -0.50 9.15
C CYS A 59 28.64 0.91 8.60
N GLY A 60 27.35 1.18 8.40
CA GLY A 60 26.80 2.37 7.77
C GLY A 60 26.73 2.28 6.25
N ASP A 61 27.04 1.13 5.63
CA ASP A 61 26.93 0.94 4.18
C ASP A 61 25.51 0.58 3.69
N GLY A 62 24.54 0.47 4.61
CA GLY A 62 23.14 0.24 4.30
C GLY A 62 22.76 -1.23 4.05
N CYS A 63 23.69 -2.18 4.22
CA CYS A 63 23.43 -3.60 4.04
C CYS A 63 23.96 -4.40 5.24
N CYS A 64 23.13 -5.23 5.87
CA CYS A 64 23.62 -6.13 6.93
C CYS A 64 24.36 -7.34 6.33
N ASN A 65 25.69 -7.30 6.24
CA ASN A 65 26.43 -8.34 5.50
C ASN A 65 27.79 -8.72 6.13
N GLY A 66 28.44 -9.76 5.60
CA GLY A 66 29.73 -10.26 6.09
C GLY A 66 29.72 -10.73 7.55
N SER A 67 30.37 -9.96 8.43
CA SER A 67 30.45 -10.24 9.88
C SER A 67 29.58 -9.31 10.72
N GLU A 68 28.71 -8.55 10.07
CA GLU A 68 27.83 -7.59 10.71
C GLU A 68 26.63 -8.31 11.33
N ASP A 69 26.28 -7.91 12.54
CA ASP A 69 25.08 -8.36 13.23
C ASP A 69 24.50 -7.20 14.02
N SER A 70 23.29 -7.38 14.55
CA SER A 70 22.60 -6.35 15.35
C SER A 70 23.39 -5.83 16.57
N GLY A 71 24.42 -6.55 17.03
CA GLY A 71 25.31 -6.15 18.12
C GLY A 71 26.61 -5.48 17.67
N SER A 72 27.19 -5.91 16.55
CA SER A 72 28.43 -5.35 15.99
C SER A 72 28.16 -4.15 15.07
N CYS A 73 26.98 -4.11 14.47
CA CYS A 73 26.62 -3.18 13.41
C CYS A 73 25.11 -2.80 13.41
N PRO A 74 24.60 -2.15 14.46
CA PRO A 74 23.17 -1.89 14.58
C PRO A 74 22.61 -0.94 13.50
N ALA A 75 23.47 -0.14 12.86
CA ALA A 75 23.03 0.82 11.85
C ALA A 75 22.44 0.11 10.61
N ASP A 76 22.99 -1.05 10.23
CA ASP A 76 22.59 -1.80 9.03
C ASP A 76 21.86 -3.10 9.38
N CYS A 77 22.11 -3.65 10.57
CA CYS A 77 21.59 -4.95 11.01
C CYS A 77 20.47 -4.89 12.06
N THR A 78 19.98 -3.71 12.44
CA THR A 78 18.70 -3.67 13.16
C THR A 78 17.58 -3.94 12.16
N PRO A 79 16.74 -4.96 12.38
CA PRO A 79 15.59 -5.17 11.53
C PRO A 79 14.75 -3.90 11.51
N THR A 80 14.69 -3.22 10.36
CA THR A 80 13.78 -2.11 10.18
C THR A 80 12.40 -2.72 10.14
N THR A 81 11.66 -2.58 11.23
CA THR A 81 10.28 -3.05 11.28
C THR A 81 9.39 -2.00 10.65
N CYS A 82 8.68 -2.37 9.60
CA CYS A 82 7.60 -1.54 9.10
C CYS A 82 6.35 -1.81 9.94
N THR A 83 5.71 -0.74 10.39
CA THR A 83 4.38 -0.78 11.00
C THR A 83 3.51 0.28 10.34
N LEU A 84 2.47 -0.16 9.65
CA LEU A 84 1.39 0.68 9.16
C LEU A 84 0.15 0.38 10.01
N SER A 85 -0.52 1.41 10.51
CA SER A 85 -1.73 1.26 11.31
C SER A 85 -2.65 2.45 11.13
N VAL A 86 -3.65 2.28 10.29
CA VAL A 86 -4.75 3.21 10.06
C VAL A 86 -6.01 2.56 10.59
N LEU A 87 -6.80 3.31 11.35
CA LEU A 87 -8.13 2.92 11.82
C LEU A 87 -9.05 4.14 11.73
N GLU A 88 -10.18 3.95 11.07
CA GLU A 88 -11.28 4.89 11.03
C GLU A 88 -12.57 4.17 11.44
N GLN A 89 -13.13 4.57 12.58
CA GLN A 89 -14.34 3.96 13.17
C GLN A 89 -15.61 4.76 12.87
N PHE A 90 -15.48 5.82 12.08
CA PHE A 90 -16.52 6.78 11.71
C PHE A 90 -17.41 7.19 12.89
N SER A 91 -16.83 7.39 14.07
CA SER A 91 -17.61 7.62 15.28
C SER A 91 -18.35 8.97 15.30
N THR A 92 -17.95 9.90 14.43
CA THR A 92 -18.52 11.24 14.28
C THR A 92 -18.36 11.78 12.86
N ALA A 93 -19.26 12.67 12.44
CA ALA A 93 -19.09 13.53 11.27
C ALA A 93 -18.32 14.83 11.62
N PRO A 94 -17.67 15.51 10.64
CA PRO A 94 -17.57 15.19 9.21
C PRO A 94 -16.60 14.03 8.93
N LEU A 95 -16.39 13.71 7.64
CA LEU A 95 -15.32 12.77 7.24
C LEU A 95 -13.98 13.17 7.86
N PRO A 96 -13.10 12.19 8.14
CA PRO A 96 -11.73 12.47 8.52
C PRO A 96 -11.01 13.30 7.45
N THR A 97 -10.04 14.10 7.87
CA THR A 97 -9.17 14.81 6.93
C THR A 97 -8.57 13.85 5.90
N GLY A 98 -8.56 14.26 4.63
CA GLY A 98 -8.03 13.47 3.51
C GLY A 98 -9.06 12.56 2.84
N TRP A 99 -10.14 12.21 3.53
CA TRP A 99 -11.25 11.48 2.92
C TRP A 99 -12.17 12.41 2.13
N ALA A 100 -12.80 11.88 1.09
CA ALA A 100 -13.72 12.63 0.25
C ALA A 100 -14.84 11.75 -0.30
N VAL A 101 -16.01 12.36 -0.48
CA VAL A 101 -17.12 11.79 -1.25
C VAL A 101 -17.15 12.44 -2.61
N TYR A 102 -17.32 11.63 -3.65
CA TYR A 102 -17.59 12.11 -4.99
C TYR A 102 -18.83 11.45 -5.55
N ASP A 103 -19.59 12.24 -6.29
CA ASP A 103 -20.64 11.81 -7.20
C ASP A 103 -20.05 11.78 -8.61
N ASN A 104 -20.43 10.79 -9.39
CA ASN A 104 -19.97 10.58 -10.75
C ASN A 104 -21.08 10.82 -11.80
N ASP A 105 -22.12 11.60 -11.49
CA ASP A 105 -23.07 12.38 -12.32
C ASP A 105 -23.56 11.81 -13.67
N GLY A 106 -23.31 10.53 -13.96
CA GLY A 106 -23.49 9.90 -15.27
C GLY A 106 -22.42 10.24 -16.33
N TYR A 107 -21.45 11.14 -16.09
CA TYR A 107 -20.49 11.60 -17.12
C TYR A 107 -19.02 11.24 -16.86
N GLY A 108 -18.74 10.42 -15.84
CA GLY A 108 -17.42 9.83 -15.62
C GLY A 108 -16.36 10.79 -15.06
N ASN A 109 -16.74 12.05 -14.80
CA ASN A 109 -15.89 13.00 -14.10
C ASN A 109 -16.42 13.21 -12.68
N PRO A 110 -15.67 12.76 -11.67
CA PRO A 110 -16.12 12.82 -10.30
C PRO A 110 -16.09 14.24 -9.73
N ILE A 111 -17.21 14.65 -9.15
CA ILE A 111 -17.39 15.97 -8.54
C ILE A 111 -17.53 15.78 -7.03
N PRO A 112 -16.88 16.61 -6.19
CA PRO A 112 -17.08 16.55 -4.74
C PRO A 112 -18.57 16.66 -4.41
N CYS A 113 -19.08 15.73 -3.61
CA CYS A 113 -20.49 15.70 -3.26
C CYS A 113 -20.74 16.00 -1.79
N THR A 114 -21.79 16.78 -1.54
CA THR A 114 -22.25 17.14 -0.18
C THR A 114 -23.76 16.97 -0.01
N GLY A 115 -24.45 16.38 -0.98
CA GLY A 115 -25.90 16.18 -1.00
C GLY A 115 -26.34 14.95 -0.22
N ALA A 116 -27.67 14.83 -0.01
CA ALA A 116 -28.26 13.66 0.63
C ALA A 116 -28.22 12.42 -0.27
N GLU A 117 -28.15 12.66 -1.57
CA GLU A 117 -27.95 11.73 -2.67
C GLU A 117 -26.53 11.15 -2.72
N CYS A 118 -25.70 11.36 -1.68
CA CYS A 118 -24.32 10.92 -1.65
C CYS A 118 -23.98 9.99 -0.50
N TRP A 119 -22.75 9.47 -0.45
CA TRP A 119 -22.25 8.86 0.78
C TRP A 119 -22.43 9.85 1.93
N ASN A 120 -23.12 9.43 2.98
CA ASN A 120 -23.52 10.27 4.09
C ASN A 120 -23.27 9.60 5.43
N TYR A 121 -23.10 10.42 6.46
CA TYR A 121 -22.97 9.95 7.83
C TYR A 121 -24.32 9.53 8.41
N ALA A 122 -24.37 8.36 9.04
CA ALA A 122 -25.55 7.84 9.72
C ALA A 122 -25.18 7.19 11.06
N THR A 123 -26.17 6.99 11.93
CA THR A 123 -26.00 6.36 13.25
C THR A 123 -27.04 5.28 13.57
N ALA A 124 -28.12 5.22 12.80
CA ALA A 124 -29.18 4.24 13.01
C ALA A 124 -28.81 2.92 12.36
N SER A 125 -28.77 1.81 13.11
CA SER A 125 -28.54 0.46 12.56
C SER A 125 -27.21 0.32 11.78
N PRO A 126 -26.05 0.48 12.45
CA PRO A 126 -24.74 0.27 11.82
C PRO A 126 -24.58 -1.16 11.27
N PRO A 127 -23.65 -1.37 10.32
CA PRO A 127 -23.37 -2.71 9.80
C PRO A 127 -22.93 -3.67 10.92
N SER A 128 -23.07 -4.98 10.70
CA SER A 128 -22.71 -5.99 11.70
C SER A 128 -21.25 -5.86 12.14
N GLY A 129 -21.02 -5.76 13.46
CA GLY A 129 -19.71 -5.51 14.05
C GLY A 129 -19.34 -4.02 14.17
N GLY A 130 -20.11 -3.13 13.55
CA GLY A 130 -20.02 -1.67 13.70
C GLY A 130 -20.71 -1.15 14.97
N SER A 131 -20.37 0.07 15.37
CA SER A 131 -21.02 0.73 16.51
C SER A 131 -20.90 2.24 16.43
N GLY A 132 -21.98 2.96 16.78
CA GLY A 132 -21.97 4.41 16.73
C GLY A 132 -22.27 4.92 15.31
N GLY A 133 -21.40 5.78 14.80
CA GLY A 133 -21.52 6.35 13.45
C GLY A 133 -20.94 5.43 12.38
N TYR A 134 -21.39 5.62 11.14
CA TYR A 134 -20.92 4.91 9.96
C TYR A 134 -21.22 5.73 8.70
N TRP A 135 -20.70 5.31 7.54
CA TRP A 135 -21.01 5.94 6.25
C TRP A 135 -21.90 5.04 5.41
N ILE A 136 -22.90 5.65 4.76
CA ILE A 136 -23.88 4.96 3.94
C ILE A 136 -24.05 5.65 2.60
N ALA A 137 -24.03 4.87 1.54
CA ALA A 137 -24.62 5.24 0.26
C ALA A 137 -26.04 4.67 0.21
N ASN A 138 -27.02 5.52 -0.09
CA ASN A 138 -28.44 5.15 -0.10
C ASN A 138 -29.08 5.75 -1.35
N SER A 139 -29.32 4.93 -2.38
CA SER A 139 -29.76 5.47 -3.66
C SER A 139 -31.23 5.95 -3.63
N ASP A 140 -32.04 5.47 -2.67
CA ASP A 140 -33.38 6.03 -2.41
C ASP A 140 -33.34 7.55 -2.11
N ALA A 141 -32.21 8.06 -1.62
CA ALA A 141 -32.03 9.47 -1.34
C ALA A 141 -31.84 10.33 -2.60
N ALA A 142 -31.36 9.75 -3.70
CA ALA A 142 -31.26 10.42 -5.01
C ALA A 142 -32.63 10.57 -5.69
N GLY A 143 -33.59 9.72 -5.33
CA GLY A 143 -34.97 9.75 -5.83
C GLY A 143 -35.16 8.97 -7.12
N SER A 144 -36.39 8.50 -7.33
CA SER A 144 -36.71 7.52 -8.37
C SER A 144 -36.38 7.98 -9.80
N GLY A 145 -35.83 7.05 -10.58
CA GLY A 145 -35.36 7.16 -11.95
C GLY A 145 -33.93 7.67 -12.07
N THR A 146 -33.17 7.74 -10.97
CA THR A 146 -31.84 8.35 -10.94
C THR A 146 -30.78 7.29 -10.76
N GLU A 147 -29.80 7.27 -11.68
CA GLU A 147 -28.60 6.45 -11.51
C GLU A 147 -27.75 7.04 -10.39
N PHE A 148 -27.34 6.19 -9.46
CA PHE A 148 -26.46 6.50 -8.35
C PHE A 148 -25.09 5.92 -8.70
N ASP A 149 -24.03 6.73 -8.75
CA ASP A 149 -22.65 6.27 -8.93
C ASP A 149 -21.73 7.11 -8.04
N ASP A 150 -21.68 6.70 -6.77
CA ASP A 150 -20.93 7.46 -5.78
C ASP A 150 -19.82 6.67 -5.16
N ARG A 151 -18.88 7.43 -4.66
CA ARG A 151 -17.68 6.86 -4.09
C ARG A 151 -17.19 7.59 -2.85
N LEU A 152 -16.91 6.80 -1.83
CA LEU A 152 -16.17 7.19 -0.64
C LEU A 152 -14.70 6.84 -0.87
N VAL A 153 -13.85 7.86 -0.91
CA VAL A 153 -12.42 7.75 -1.18
C VAL A 153 -11.64 8.09 0.09
N THR A 154 -10.68 7.24 0.42
CA THR A 154 -9.81 7.44 1.59
C THR A 154 -8.76 8.52 1.34
N ASP A 155 -8.03 8.88 2.40
CA ASP A 155 -6.76 9.60 2.27
C ASP A 155 -5.71 8.79 1.47
N LEU A 156 -4.57 9.42 1.19
CA LEU A 156 -3.39 8.79 0.62
C LEU A 156 -2.55 8.15 1.73
N TYR A 157 -2.37 6.83 1.66
CA TYR A 157 -1.54 6.07 2.58
C TYR A 157 -0.21 5.70 1.92
N GLN A 158 0.85 5.57 2.73
CA GLN A 158 2.15 5.09 2.27
C GLN A 158 2.40 3.68 2.82
N GLN A 159 2.71 2.72 1.95
CA GLN A 159 3.06 1.36 2.37
C GLN A 159 4.35 1.34 3.19
N GLY A 160 5.33 2.17 2.81
CA GLY A 160 6.70 2.07 3.30
C GLY A 160 7.32 0.73 2.92
N GLU A 161 8.08 0.15 3.85
CA GLU A 161 8.78 -1.15 3.71
C GLU A 161 7.94 -2.34 4.20
N CYS A 162 6.62 -2.18 4.34
CA CYS A 162 5.75 -3.23 4.88
C CYS A 162 5.62 -4.37 3.86
N SER A 163 6.05 -5.58 4.23
CA SER A 163 5.95 -6.77 3.38
C SER A 163 4.55 -7.38 3.39
N THR A 164 3.74 -7.08 4.40
CA THR A 164 2.33 -7.46 4.47
C THR A 164 1.47 -6.22 4.71
N VAL A 165 0.42 -6.03 3.91
CA VAL A 165 -0.59 -4.99 4.10
C VAL A 165 -1.99 -5.62 4.01
N ILE A 166 -2.79 -5.42 5.06
CA ILE A 166 -4.15 -5.93 5.20
C ILE A 166 -5.13 -4.76 5.24
N LEU A 167 -6.08 -4.78 4.31
CA LEU A 167 -7.28 -3.94 4.35
C LEU A 167 -8.39 -4.67 5.10
N SER A 168 -9.09 -3.98 5.98
CA SER A 168 -10.30 -4.52 6.62
C SER A 168 -11.36 -3.48 6.87
N TYR A 169 -12.61 -3.92 6.97
CA TYR A 169 -13.77 -3.07 7.23
C TYR A 169 -14.98 -3.93 7.64
N ASN A 170 -15.97 -3.31 8.29
CA ASN A 170 -17.30 -3.85 8.44
C ASN A 170 -18.21 -3.27 7.36
N HIS A 171 -19.10 -4.09 6.80
CA HIS A 171 -20.07 -3.61 5.82
C HIS A 171 -21.43 -4.32 5.90
N ASP A 172 -22.41 -3.69 5.28
CA ASP A 172 -23.76 -4.21 5.05
C ASP A 172 -24.23 -3.68 3.69
N TYR A 173 -24.07 -4.53 2.67
CA TYR A 173 -24.46 -4.31 1.29
C TYR A 173 -25.78 -5.04 1.03
N ASN A 174 -26.80 -4.27 0.68
CA ASN A 174 -28.13 -4.77 0.37
C ASN A 174 -28.36 -4.64 -1.13
N TYR A 175 -28.56 -5.76 -1.80
CA TYR A 175 -28.49 -5.89 -3.24
C TYR A 175 -29.87 -5.99 -3.87
N GLU A 176 -30.05 -5.34 -5.02
CA GLU A 176 -31.13 -5.57 -5.98
C GLU A 176 -30.55 -5.74 -7.38
N ASP A 177 -31.31 -6.37 -8.30
CA ASP A 177 -30.82 -6.74 -9.63
C ASP A 177 -30.36 -5.53 -10.45
N GLY A 178 -29.05 -5.46 -10.74
CA GLY A 178 -28.42 -4.37 -11.50
C GLY A 178 -27.46 -3.52 -10.66
N ASP A 179 -27.54 -3.61 -9.34
CA ASP A 179 -26.62 -2.92 -8.44
C ASP A 179 -25.26 -3.62 -8.39
N TYR A 180 -24.21 -2.85 -8.10
CA TYR A 180 -22.92 -3.41 -7.72
C TYR A 180 -22.12 -2.50 -6.79
N GLY A 181 -21.46 -3.13 -5.83
CA GLY A 181 -20.52 -2.49 -4.92
C GLY A 181 -19.09 -2.93 -5.20
N ASN A 182 -18.17 -1.98 -5.40
CA ASN A 182 -16.75 -2.27 -5.59
C ASN A 182 -15.89 -1.65 -4.49
N VAL A 183 -14.92 -2.43 -4.02
CA VAL A 183 -13.78 -1.91 -3.26
C VAL A 183 -12.58 -1.90 -4.19
N ASP A 184 -12.07 -0.70 -4.45
CA ASP A 184 -10.99 -0.46 -5.39
C ASP A 184 -9.75 0.12 -4.71
N ILE A 185 -8.60 -0.08 -5.34
CA ILE A 185 -7.31 0.52 -4.97
C ILE A 185 -6.72 1.30 -6.13
N SER A 186 -6.14 2.47 -5.85
CA SER A 186 -5.29 3.21 -6.78
C SER A 186 -3.91 3.31 -6.16
N VAL A 187 -2.88 2.96 -6.93
CA VAL A 187 -1.47 2.95 -6.49
C VAL A 187 -0.71 4.01 -7.26
N ASP A 188 -0.02 4.89 -6.54
CA ASP A 188 0.76 6.03 -7.04
C ASP A 188 -0.02 6.92 -8.04
N GLY A 189 -1.33 7.08 -7.78
CA GLY A 189 -2.23 7.86 -8.65
C GLY A 189 -2.58 7.16 -9.98
N GLY A 190 -2.27 5.86 -10.10
CA GLY A 190 -2.63 5.03 -11.24
C GLY A 190 -4.13 4.73 -11.35
N PRO A 191 -4.54 3.93 -12.35
CA PRO A 191 -5.94 3.55 -12.52
C PRO A 191 -6.45 2.75 -11.32
N TRP A 192 -7.75 2.88 -11.03
CA TRP A 192 -8.41 2.07 -10.01
C TRP A 192 -8.45 0.60 -10.42
N GLN A 193 -8.08 -0.29 -9.50
CA GLN A 193 -8.14 -1.74 -9.63
C GLN A 193 -9.10 -2.30 -8.58
N THR A 194 -10.01 -3.19 -8.97
CA THR A 194 -10.96 -3.80 -8.03
C THR A 194 -10.30 -4.88 -7.20
N ILE A 195 -10.37 -4.73 -5.87
CA ILE A 195 -9.95 -5.72 -4.87
C ILE A 195 -11.10 -6.71 -4.61
N THR A 196 -12.32 -6.18 -4.47
CA THR A 196 -13.52 -6.97 -4.14
C THR A 196 -14.73 -6.35 -4.82
N SER A 197 -15.64 -7.19 -5.30
CA SER A 197 -16.92 -6.78 -5.89
C SER A 197 -18.06 -7.55 -5.20
N TYR A 198 -19.19 -6.87 -5.07
CA TYR A 198 -20.42 -7.38 -4.48
C TYR A 198 -21.56 -7.21 -5.48
N ASP A 199 -22.19 -8.33 -5.80
CA ASP A 199 -23.33 -8.48 -6.72
C ASP A 199 -24.44 -9.36 -6.10
N PHE A 200 -24.45 -9.46 -4.77
CA PHE A 200 -25.46 -10.12 -3.95
C PHE A 200 -25.40 -9.58 -2.51
N ASP A 201 -26.45 -9.79 -1.72
CA ASP A 201 -26.50 -9.39 -0.30
C ASP A 201 -25.27 -9.86 0.48
N ALA A 202 -24.51 -8.93 1.03
CA ALA A 202 -23.26 -9.22 1.72
C ALA A 202 -23.11 -8.35 2.96
N SER A 203 -22.88 -8.97 4.12
CA SER A 203 -22.66 -8.25 5.36
C SER A 203 -21.65 -8.95 6.25
N GLY A 204 -21.01 -8.16 7.12
CA GLY A 204 -20.06 -8.66 8.13
C GLY A 204 -18.71 -7.97 8.07
N TYR A 205 -17.69 -8.66 8.59
CA TYR A 205 -16.32 -8.18 8.61
C TYR A 205 -15.53 -8.76 7.43
N VAL A 206 -14.80 -7.90 6.72
CA VAL A 206 -13.94 -8.26 5.60
C VAL A 206 -12.49 -7.98 6.00
N SER A 207 -11.59 -8.91 5.65
CA SER A 207 -10.15 -8.75 5.81
C SER A 207 -9.45 -9.35 4.59
N THR A 208 -8.75 -8.51 3.84
CA THR A 208 -8.11 -8.86 2.58
C THR A 208 -6.66 -8.44 2.59
N ASN A 209 -5.77 -9.37 2.23
CA ASN A 209 -4.38 -9.04 1.96
C ASN A 209 -4.29 -8.31 0.62
N ILE A 210 -3.79 -7.08 0.64
CA ILE A 210 -3.63 -6.23 -0.54
C ILE A 210 -2.17 -6.03 -0.95
N THR A 211 -1.22 -6.73 -0.32
CA THR A 211 0.22 -6.60 -0.60
C THR A 211 0.53 -6.73 -2.09
N SER A 212 -0.11 -7.66 -2.80
CA SER A 212 0.20 -7.92 -4.21
C SER A 212 -0.16 -6.77 -5.16
N TYR A 213 -0.98 -5.82 -4.71
CA TYR A 213 -1.29 -4.60 -5.48
C TYR A 213 -0.21 -3.53 -5.32
N LEU A 214 0.60 -3.62 -4.27
CA LEU A 214 1.49 -2.56 -3.83
C LEU A 214 2.95 -2.87 -4.18
N GLY A 215 3.69 -1.86 -4.61
CA GLY A 215 5.14 -1.91 -4.75
C GLY A 215 5.82 -1.31 -3.51
N VAL A 216 7.03 -1.75 -3.16
CA VAL A 216 7.79 -1.19 -2.04
C VAL A 216 7.80 0.35 -2.10
N ASN A 217 7.48 1.00 -0.97
CA ASN A 217 7.36 2.46 -0.84
C ASN A 217 6.26 3.13 -1.69
N SER A 218 5.33 2.36 -2.26
CA SER A 218 4.19 2.93 -3.00
C SER A 218 3.23 3.70 -2.08
N ASN A 219 2.56 4.69 -2.67
CA ASN A 219 1.42 5.34 -2.05
C ASN A 219 0.14 4.75 -2.63
N PHE A 220 -0.93 4.68 -1.84
CA PHE A 220 -2.20 4.15 -2.31
C PHE A 220 -3.39 4.79 -1.62
N SER A 221 -4.53 4.75 -2.31
CA SER A 221 -5.84 5.10 -1.77
C SER A 221 -6.83 3.97 -2.02
N ILE A 222 -7.80 3.83 -1.14
CA ILE A 222 -8.91 2.89 -1.27
C ILE A 222 -10.18 3.66 -1.60
N ARG A 223 -11.09 3.01 -2.31
CA ARG A 223 -12.40 3.56 -2.62
C ARG A 223 -13.49 2.51 -2.48
N PHE A 224 -14.59 2.90 -1.86
CA PHE A 224 -15.86 2.18 -1.90
C PHE A 224 -16.75 2.85 -2.95
N ARG A 225 -17.06 2.16 -4.04
CA ARG A 225 -17.90 2.67 -5.13
C ARG A 225 -19.21 1.89 -5.18
N TYR A 226 -20.33 2.59 -5.05
CA TYR A 226 -21.65 2.00 -5.16
C TYR A 226 -22.33 2.50 -6.43
N ILE A 227 -22.82 1.57 -7.25
CA ILE A 227 -23.63 1.88 -8.41
C ILE A 227 -24.98 1.20 -8.27
N ALA A 228 -26.04 1.99 -8.45
CA ALA A 228 -27.43 1.53 -8.34
C ALA A 228 -28.39 2.32 -9.24
N MET A 229 -29.54 1.72 -9.55
CA MET A 229 -30.65 2.37 -10.26
C MET A 229 -31.94 2.16 -9.45
N ASP A 230 -32.26 3.10 -8.55
CA ASP A 230 -33.43 3.06 -7.65
C ASP A 230 -33.41 1.94 -6.59
N ASP A 231 -32.29 1.69 -5.91
CA ASP A 231 -32.23 0.63 -4.91
C ASP A 231 -31.38 0.82 -3.65
N LEU A 232 -31.92 0.25 -2.58
CA LEU A 232 -31.32 -0.10 -1.29
C LEU A 232 -30.10 0.74 -0.84
N TRP A 233 -29.04 0.09 -0.34
CA TRP A 233 -27.96 0.80 0.33
C TRP A 233 -26.69 -0.02 0.48
N TRP A 234 -25.58 0.69 0.69
CA TRP A 234 -24.34 0.13 1.18
C TRP A 234 -23.81 0.91 2.38
N LYS A 235 -23.60 0.22 3.50
CA LYS A 235 -23.01 0.78 4.73
C LYS A 235 -21.57 0.30 4.93
N ILE A 236 -20.69 1.19 5.37
CA ILE A 236 -19.28 0.93 5.71
C ILE A 236 -18.96 1.46 7.11
N ASP A 237 -18.27 0.65 7.90
CA ASP A 237 -17.78 1.01 9.24
C ASP A 237 -16.41 0.37 9.53
N ASN A 238 -15.71 0.81 10.59
CA ASN A 238 -14.45 0.25 11.09
C ASN A 238 -13.41 -0.01 9.99
N PHE A 239 -13.20 0.96 9.10
CA PHE A 239 -12.15 0.87 8.09
C PHE A 239 -10.77 0.81 8.76
N ALA A 240 -9.93 -0.14 8.34
CA ALA A 240 -8.57 -0.21 8.81
C ALA A 240 -7.62 -0.69 7.72
N VAL A 241 -6.41 -0.13 7.75
CA VAL A 241 -5.27 -0.64 6.99
C VAL A 241 -4.15 -0.91 7.98
N THR A 242 -3.71 -2.15 8.03
CA THR A 242 -2.57 -2.55 8.87
C THR A 242 -1.47 -3.09 8.00
N GLY A 243 -0.23 -2.85 8.38
CA GLY A 243 0.90 -3.42 7.68
C GLY A 243 2.04 -3.76 8.63
N THR A 244 2.73 -4.83 8.31
CA THR A 244 3.90 -5.30 9.02
C THR A 244 5.00 -5.63 8.02
N GLY A 245 6.23 -5.41 8.42
CA GLY A 245 7.40 -5.82 7.65
C GLY A 245 8.61 -5.88 8.56
N SER A 246 9.62 -6.61 8.13
CA SER A 246 10.95 -6.60 8.73
C SER A 246 11.95 -6.66 7.59
N CYS A 247 12.74 -5.61 7.45
CA CYS A 247 13.93 -5.63 6.61
C CYS A 247 15.14 -5.92 7.50
N GLY A 248 15.70 -7.12 7.37
CA GLY A 248 16.84 -7.63 8.12
C GLY A 248 17.01 -9.10 7.77
N ASP A 249 18.19 -9.45 7.25
CA ASP A 249 18.43 -10.67 6.51
C ASP A 249 18.08 -11.96 7.30
N SER A 250 17.57 -12.94 6.55
CA SER A 250 17.40 -14.33 6.98
C SER A 250 18.55 -15.20 6.48
#